data_AF-A0A7J3K9A8-F1
#
_entry.id   AF-A0A7J3K9A8-F1
#
_cell.length_a   1.000
_cell.length_b   1.000
_cell.length_c   1.000
_cell.angle_alpha   90.00
_cell.angle_beta   90.00
_cell.angle_gamma   90.00
#
_symmetry.space_group_name_H-M   'P 1'
#
loop_
_entity.id
_entity.type
_entity.pdbx_description
1 polymer ?
#
loop_
_entity_poly.entity_id
_entity_poly.type
_entity_poly.pdbx_seq_one_letter_code
_entity_poly.pdbx_strand_id
1 'polypeptide(L)'
;MLSRLPKVPDEHKPGRPLVPNGLGIVYVLVSAIYLFILHGFQSWVLQDWERPSALTLASCILFGGFMGLLDDWADIRWRYKAFLPLIAALPLIVIREGETRMSTYFFGKIDFGLIYYFIIIPAIVTITTNTVNQLGGLNGLETICPSIILTGLLIVSIKHGRSESILLYAPLIISWILAYYNFRGKIFVGNTGSFALGTTLAAYAIIANIEQTLAISIIPYI
;
A
#
# COMPACT_ATOMS: atom_id res chain seq x y z
N MET A 1 7.17 -18.65 17.04
CA MET A 1 6.13 -17.71 16.57
C MET A 1 5.42 -18.23 15.33
N LEU A 2 6.13 -18.63 14.26
CA LEU A 2 5.54 -19.18 13.02
C LEU A 2 4.66 -20.43 13.20
N SER A 3 4.86 -21.22 14.26
CA SER A 3 4.07 -22.42 14.54
C SER A 3 2.63 -22.14 14.98
N ARG A 4 2.30 -20.91 15.40
CA ARG A 4 0.96 -20.51 15.87
C ARG A 4 0.14 -19.79 14.79
N LEU A 5 0.73 -19.50 13.64
CA LEU A 5 0.01 -18.84 12.56
C LEU A 5 -0.88 -19.81 11.81
N PRO A 6 -2.01 -19.35 11.25
CA PRO A 6 -2.82 -20.16 10.36
C PRO A 6 -1.97 -20.63 9.19
N LYS A 7 -2.16 -21.87 8.77
CA LYS A 7 -1.44 -22.45 7.62
C LYS A 7 -2.43 -22.77 6.52
N VAL A 8 -2.03 -22.53 5.28
CA VAL A 8 -2.83 -22.77 4.08
C VAL A 8 -2.02 -23.66 3.14
N PRO A 9 -2.64 -24.62 2.43
CA PRO A 9 -1.94 -25.42 1.43
C PRO A 9 -1.41 -24.55 0.29
N ASP A 10 -0.16 -24.76 -0.12
CA ASP A 10 0.39 -24.21 -1.36
C ASP A 10 -0.09 -25.07 -2.53
N GLU A 11 -1.18 -24.63 -3.18
CA GLU A 11 -1.81 -25.36 -4.30
C GLU A 11 -0.91 -25.51 -5.53
N HIS A 12 0.20 -24.77 -5.60
CA HIS A 12 1.11 -24.74 -6.75
C HIS A 12 2.38 -25.58 -6.54
N LYS A 13 2.45 -26.38 -5.47
CA LYS A 13 3.54 -27.33 -5.23
C LYS A 13 3.05 -28.77 -5.13
N PRO A 14 3.82 -29.75 -5.65
CA PRO A 14 3.55 -31.16 -5.43
C PRO A 14 3.42 -31.47 -3.94
N GLY A 15 2.37 -32.21 -3.55
CA GLY A 15 2.11 -32.56 -2.15
C GLY A 15 1.47 -31.46 -1.31
N ARG A 16 1.10 -30.30 -1.89
CA ARG A 16 0.35 -29.20 -1.24
C ARG A 16 0.83 -28.90 0.19
N PRO A 17 2.12 -28.58 0.38
CA PRO A 17 2.67 -28.36 1.70
C PRO A 17 1.95 -27.20 2.40
N LEU A 18 1.73 -27.34 3.72
CA LEU A 18 1.11 -26.31 4.54
C LEU A 18 2.11 -25.17 4.81
N VAL A 19 1.76 -23.96 4.38
CA VAL A 19 2.60 -22.76 4.49
C VAL A 19 1.94 -21.75 5.45
N PRO A 20 2.69 -21.12 6.39
CA PRO A 20 2.16 -20.07 7.25
C PRO A 20 1.60 -18.89 6.45
N ASN A 21 0.37 -18.47 6.77
CA ASN A 21 -0.33 -17.34 6.15
C ASN A 21 -0.47 -16.15 7.11
N GLY A 22 -0.77 -14.97 6.56
CA GLY A 22 -1.05 -13.75 7.32
C GLY A 22 0.20 -12.96 7.72
N LEU A 23 1.36 -13.21 7.11
CA LEU A 23 2.57 -12.44 7.43
C LEU A 23 2.57 -10.99 6.93
N GLY A 24 1.53 -10.58 6.20
CA GLY A 24 1.26 -9.18 5.89
C GLY A 24 1.16 -8.30 7.15
N ILE A 25 0.78 -8.85 8.30
CA ILE A 25 0.78 -8.11 9.58
C ILE A 25 2.16 -7.53 9.92
N VAL A 26 3.24 -8.21 9.53
CA VAL A 26 4.61 -7.73 9.76
C VAL A 26 4.89 -6.48 8.92
N TYR A 27 4.43 -6.47 7.66
CA TYR A 27 4.51 -5.29 6.79
C TYR A 27 3.80 -4.09 7.44
N VAL A 28 2.56 -4.31 7.89
CA VAL A 28 1.72 -3.27 8.49
C VAL A 28 2.39 -2.68 9.73
N LEU A 29 2.78 -3.53 10.69
CA LEU A 29 3.32 -3.07 11.97
C LEU A 29 4.67 -2.39 11.82
N VAL A 30 5.61 -2.98 11.07
CA VAL A 30 6.95 -2.40 10.90
C VAL A 30 6.87 -1.06 10.16
N SER A 31 6.06 -1.00 9.10
CA SER A 31 5.86 0.25 8.34
C SER A 31 5.20 1.32 9.18
N ALA A 32 4.13 0.99 9.92
CA ALA A 32 3.43 1.96 10.77
C ALA A 32 4.32 2.46 11.92
N ILE A 33 5.04 1.57 12.61
CA ILE A 33 5.98 1.95 13.68
C ILE A 33 7.04 2.92 13.15
N TYR A 34 7.65 2.59 12.00
CA TYR A 34 8.62 3.48 11.37
C TYR A 34 8.03 4.87 11.08
N LEU A 35 6.84 4.92 10.47
CA LEU A 35 6.21 6.17 10.09
C LEU A 35 5.74 6.99 11.30
N PHE A 36 5.32 6.35 12.40
CA PHE A 36 5.02 7.06 13.65
C PHE A 36 6.27 7.64 14.30
N ILE A 37 7.38 6.89 14.32
CA ILE A 37 8.67 7.39 14.82
C ILE A 37 9.14 8.57 13.96
N LEU A 38 9.03 8.45 12.63
CA LEU A 38 9.38 9.51 11.69
C LEU A 38 8.53 10.76 11.92
N HIS A 39 7.21 10.60 12.06
CA HIS A 39 6.31 11.70 12.36
C HIS A 39 6.69 12.39 13.68
N GLY A 40 6.91 11.62 14.76
CA GLY A 40 7.33 12.17 16.05
C GLY A 40 8.66 12.93 15.97
N PHE A 41 9.61 12.42 15.18
CA PHE A 41 10.87 13.12 14.93
C PHE A 41 10.65 14.44 14.16
N GLN A 42 9.87 14.42 13.07
CA GLN A 42 9.55 15.62 12.29
C GLN A 42 8.83 16.68 13.12
N SER A 43 7.80 16.28 13.87
CA SER A 43 6.99 17.21 14.66
C SER A 43 7.70 17.74 15.90
N TRP A 44 8.39 16.87 16.65
CA TRP A 44 8.93 17.27 17.97
C TRP A 44 10.39 17.73 17.89
N VAL A 45 11.19 17.18 16.98
CA VAL A 45 12.62 17.52 16.86
C VAL A 45 12.83 18.58 15.80
N LEU A 46 12.30 18.36 14.58
CA LEU A 46 12.45 19.31 13.48
C LEU A 46 11.43 20.45 13.51
N GLN A 47 10.40 20.35 14.36
CA GLN A 47 9.30 21.32 14.48
C GLN A 47 8.56 21.57 13.16
N ASP A 48 8.48 20.56 12.31
CA ASP A 48 7.72 20.59 11.06
C ASP A 48 6.31 20.04 11.29
N TRP A 49 5.36 20.96 11.44
CA TRP A 49 3.95 20.65 11.72
C TRP A 49 3.04 20.84 10.50
N GLU A 50 3.57 21.32 9.37
CA GLU A 50 2.73 21.78 8.26
C GLU A 50 2.10 20.63 7.47
N ARG A 51 2.80 19.50 7.35
CA ARG A 51 2.32 18.34 6.58
C ARG A 51 2.56 17.02 7.32
N PRO A 52 1.54 16.43 7.96
CA PRO A 52 1.69 15.19 8.72
C PRO A 52 1.72 13.94 7.82
N SER A 53 2.43 13.98 6.69
CA SER A 53 2.39 12.95 5.64
C SER A 53 2.84 11.57 6.12
N ALA A 54 3.80 11.50 7.05
CA ALA A 54 4.18 10.24 7.68
C ALA A 54 3.03 9.63 8.50
N LEU A 55 2.32 10.45 9.29
CA LEU A 55 1.14 10.01 10.05
C LEU A 55 -0.01 9.60 9.11
N THR A 56 -0.23 10.35 8.02
CA THR A 56 -1.26 10.03 7.03
C THR A 56 -0.98 8.68 6.38
N LEU A 57 0.25 8.44 5.92
CA LEU A 57 0.64 7.15 5.32
C LEU A 57 0.53 6.01 6.35
N ALA A 58 0.96 6.21 7.60
CA ALA A 58 0.83 5.21 8.66
C ALA A 58 -0.63 4.82 8.87
N SER A 59 -1.52 5.81 8.93
CA SER A 59 -2.96 5.61 9.10
C SER A 59 -3.58 4.87 7.92
N CYS A 60 -3.16 5.19 6.69
CA CYS A 60 -3.60 4.47 5.49
C CYS A 60 -3.16 3.00 5.55
N ILE A 61 -1.89 2.72 5.86
CA ILE A 61 -1.35 1.36 5.96
C ILE A 61 -2.08 0.55 7.05
N LEU A 62 -2.37 1.16 8.20
CA LEU A 62 -3.13 0.53 9.27
C LEU A 62 -4.56 0.21 8.85
N PHE A 63 -5.26 1.15 8.19
CA PHE A 63 -6.60 0.88 7.67
C PHE A 63 -6.57 -0.19 6.57
N GLY A 64 -5.67 -0.10 5.60
CA GLY A 64 -5.52 -1.13 4.56
C GLY A 64 -5.25 -2.51 5.16
N GLY A 65 -4.31 -2.61 6.09
CA GLY A 65 -4.02 -3.85 6.82
C GLY A 65 -5.20 -4.38 7.60
N PHE A 66 -5.93 -3.51 8.31
CA PHE A 66 -7.13 -3.87 9.05
C PHE A 66 -8.25 -4.37 8.13
N MET A 67 -8.48 -3.72 6.98
CA MET A 67 -9.46 -4.17 6.00
C MET A 67 -9.11 -5.54 5.43
N GLY A 68 -7.83 -5.79 5.14
CA GLY A 68 -7.37 -7.11 4.71
C GLY A 68 -7.51 -8.16 5.80
N LEU A 69 -7.28 -7.81 7.07
CA LEU A 69 -7.50 -8.70 8.21
C LEU A 69 -8.99 -9.03 8.40
N LEU A 70 -9.87 -8.04 8.27
CA LEU A 70 -11.32 -8.25 8.30
C LEU A 70 -11.77 -9.18 7.18
N ASP A 71 -11.22 -9.03 5.98
CA ASP A 71 -11.52 -9.91 4.86
C ASP A 71 -11.05 -11.35 5.13
N ASP A 72 -9.83 -11.52 5.68
CA ASP A 72 -9.29 -12.82 6.10
C ASP A 72 -10.15 -13.50 7.18
N TRP A 73 -10.83 -12.73 8.05
CA TRP A 73 -11.61 -13.27 9.19
C TRP A 73 -13.09 -13.49 8.88
N ALA A 74 -13.70 -12.57 8.12
CA ALA A 74 -15.15 -12.52 7.92
C ALA A 74 -15.61 -13.11 6.58
N ASP A 75 -14.69 -13.56 5.72
CA ASP A 75 -14.95 -14.11 4.38
C ASP A 75 -15.98 -13.26 3.61
N ILE A 76 -15.63 -11.99 3.43
CA ILE A 76 -16.55 -10.95 2.97
C ILE A 76 -16.94 -11.21 1.51
N ARG A 77 -18.23 -11.08 1.19
CA ARG A 77 -18.71 -11.22 -0.19
C ARG A 77 -18.00 -10.23 -1.12
N TRP A 78 -17.64 -10.68 -2.31
CA TRP A 78 -16.89 -9.92 -3.33
C TRP A 78 -17.40 -8.49 -3.58
N ARG A 79 -18.72 -8.26 -3.53
CA ARG A 79 -19.34 -6.94 -3.73
C ARG A 79 -18.91 -5.93 -2.67
N TYR A 80 -18.84 -6.35 -1.41
CA TYR A 80 -18.42 -5.48 -0.32
C TYR A 80 -16.90 -5.35 -0.30
N LYS A 81 -16.17 -6.42 -0.66
CA LYS A 81 -14.71 -6.42 -0.80
C LYS A 81 -14.22 -5.31 -1.74
N ALA A 82 -14.93 -5.09 -2.86
CA ALA A 82 -14.63 -4.03 -3.81
C ALA A 82 -14.61 -2.63 -3.18
N PHE A 83 -15.42 -2.38 -2.14
CA PHE A 83 -15.53 -1.05 -1.50
C PHE A 83 -14.75 -0.93 -0.19
N LEU A 84 -14.21 -2.02 0.37
CA LEU A 84 -13.42 -2.00 1.61
C LEU A 84 -12.27 -0.98 1.57
N PRO A 85 -11.51 -0.82 0.46
CA PRO A 85 -10.40 0.14 0.42
C PRO A 85 -10.81 1.61 0.56
N LEU A 86 -12.09 1.96 0.39
CA LEU A 86 -12.55 3.35 0.56
C LEU A 86 -12.25 3.89 1.97
N ILE A 87 -12.27 3.02 2.98
CA ILE A 87 -11.95 3.41 4.37
C ILE A 87 -10.50 3.86 4.49
N ALA A 88 -9.60 3.22 3.74
CA ALA A 88 -8.18 3.57 3.74
C ALA A 88 -7.88 4.90 3.02
N ALA A 89 -8.82 5.44 2.23
CA ALA A 89 -8.71 6.76 1.63
C ALA A 89 -9.01 7.91 2.60
N LEU A 90 -9.71 7.64 3.72
CA LEU A 90 -10.17 8.68 4.64
C LEU A 90 -9.05 9.56 5.21
N PRO A 91 -7.88 9.04 5.65
CA PRO A 91 -6.80 9.89 6.13
C PRO A 91 -6.31 10.89 5.08
N LEU A 92 -6.18 10.46 3.82
CA LEU A 92 -5.76 11.34 2.72
C LEU A 92 -6.74 12.50 2.50
N ILE A 93 -8.04 12.19 2.55
CA ILE A 93 -9.12 13.16 2.31
C ILE A 93 -9.22 14.17 3.45
N VAL A 94 -9.18 13.70 4.70
CA VAL A 94 -9.37 14.54 5.89
C VAL A 94 -8.18 15.50 6.07
N ILE A 95 -6.96 15.01 5.84
CA ILE A 95 -5.74 15.82 5.91
C ILE A 95 -5.55 16.68 4.65
N ARG A 96 -6.31 16.40 3.58
CA ARG A 96 -6.18 17.03 2.26
C ARG A 96 -4.79 16.85 1.66
N GLU A 97 -4.26 15.63 1.77
CA GLU A 97 -3.04 15.23 1.07
C GLU A 97 -3.24 15.27 -0.45
N GLY A 98 -2.15 15.57 -1.16
CA GLY A 98 -2.13 15.69 -2.61
C GLY A 98 -2.56 17.05 -3.16
N GLU A 99 -2.15 17.33 -4.39
CA GLU A 99 -2.48 18.57 -5.11
C GLU A 99 -3.66 18.37 -6.06
N THR A 100 -4.67 19.23 -5.96
CA THR A 100 -5.86 19.17 -6.84
C THR A 100 -5.54 19.45 -8.30
N ARG A 101 -4.41 20.14 -8.56
CA ARG A 101 -3.93 20.46 -9.90
C ARG A 101 -3.00 19.36 -10.41
N MET A 102 -3.59 18.35 -11.03
CA MET A 102 -2.85 17.23 -11.60
C MET A 102 -2.41 17.53 -13.03
N SER A 103 -1.16 17.20 -13.36
CA SER A 103 -0.76 17.04 -14.75
C SER A 103 -1.41 15.77 -15.30
N THR A 104 -2.08 15.87 -16.44
CA THR A 104 -2.65 14.73 -17.18
C THR A 104 -1.86 14.53 -18.47
N TYR A 105 -1.68 13.27 -18.91
CA TYR A 105 -0.89 12.96 -20.12
C TYR A 105 -1.55 13.48 -21.41
N PHE A 106 -2.88 13.53 -21.43
CA PHE A 106 -3.64 13.87 -22.64
C PHE A 106 -4.17 15.31 -22.64
N PHE A 107 -4.48 15.87 -21.47
CA PHE A 107 -5.19 17.16 -21.36
C PHE A 107 -4.37 18.25 -20.65
N GLY A 108 -3.09 18.00 -20.39
CA GLY A 108 -2.25 18.95 -19.64
C GLY A 108 -2.67 19.08 -18.18
N LYS A 109 -2.38 20.22 -17.55
CA LYS A 109 -2.68 20.45 -16.13
C LYS A 109 -4.14 20.82 -15.93
N ILE A 110 -4.89 19.97 -15.23
CA ILE A 110 -6.29 20.21 -14.86
C ILE A 110 -6.37 20.38 -13.35
N ASP A 111 -7.13 21.37 -12.89
CA ASP A 111 -7.49 21.52 -11.48
C ASP A 111 -8.85 20.86 -11.23
N PHE A 112 -8.85 19.80 -10.44
CA PHE A 112 -10.04 19.03 -10.11
C PHE A 112 -10.76 19.55 -8.86
N GLY A 113 -10.17 20.47 -8.09
CA GLY A 113 -10.75 21.00 -6.85
C GLY A 113 -11.28 19.89 -5.92
N LEU A 114 -12.53 20.02 -5.45
CA LEU A 114 -13.15 19.06 -4.54
C LEU A 114 -13.35 17.66 -5.16
N ILE A 115 -13.44 17.55 -6.48
CA ILE A 115 -13.58 16.25 -7.17
C ILE A 115 -12.33 15.38 -6.92
N TYR A 116 -11.16 16.00 -6.77
CA TYR A 116 -9.93 15.30 -6.42
C TYR A 116 -10.09 14.50 -5.13
N TYR A 117 -10.58 15.15 -4.07
CA TYR A 117 -10.69 14.53 -2.75
C TYR A 117 -11.84 13.52 -2.67
N PHE A 118 -13.00 13.80 -3.25
CA PHE A 118 -14.19 12.95 -3.07
C PHE A 118 -14.36 11.86 -4.12
N ILE A 119 -13.66 11.95 -5.25
CA ILE A 119 -13.80 10.98 -6.35
C ILE A 119 -12.43 10.40 -6.71
N ILE A 120 -11.43 11.24 -7.01
CA ILE A 120 -10.15 10.76 -7.56
C ILE A 120 -9.36 9.97 -6.51
N ILE A 121 -9.13 10.52 -5.31
CA ILE A 121 -8.42 9.83 -4.23
C ILE A 121 -9.09 8.49 -3.88
N PRO A 122 -10.41 8.43 -3.59
CA PRO A 122 -11.12 7.17 -3.37
C PRO A 122 -10.96 6.17 -4.51
N ALA A 123 -11.04 6.63 -5.77
CA ALA A 123 -10.91 5.78 -6.94
C ALA A 123 -9.49 5.20 -7.05
N ILE A 124 -8.44 6.02 -6.90
CA ILE A 124 -7.05 5.57 -6.93
C ILE A 124 -6.81 4.51 -5.85
N VAL A 125 -7.18 4.81 -4.60
CA VAL A 125 -7.01 3.86 -3.48
C VAL A 125 -7.78 2.57 -3.73
N THR A 126 -9.02 2.66 -4.20
CA THR A 126 -9.87 1.49 -4.43
C THR A 126 -9.37 0.63 -5.57
N ILE A 127 -9.01 1.22 -6.70
CA ILE A 127 -8.50 0.50 -7.86
C ILE A 127 -7.17 -0.15 -7.49
N THR A 128 -6.18 0.62 -7.05
CA THR A 128 -4.84 0.09 -6.77
C THR A 128 -4.85 -1.03 -5.72
N THR A 129 -5.58 -0.84 -4.61
CA THR A 129 -5.65 -1.86 -3.54
C THR A 129 -6.32 -3.14 -4.01
N ASN A 130 -7.45 -3.03 -4.71
CA ASN A 130 -8.14 -4.21 -5.22
C ASN A 130 -7.32 -4.93 -6.29
N THR A 131 -6.65 -4.20 -7.20
CA THR A 131 -5.90 -4.85 -8.26
C THR A 131 -4.67 -5.57 -7.73
N VAL A 132 -3.94 -4.98 -6.76
CA VAL A 132 -2.85 -5.67 -6.04
C VAL A 132 -3.35 -6.95 -5.36
N ASN A 133 -4.54 -6.90 -4.76
CA ASN A 133 -5.14 -8.07 -4.13
C ASN A 133 -5.58 -9.16 -5.12
N GLN A 134 -6.08 -8.78 -6.30
CA GLN A 134 -6.62 -9.73 -7.29
C GLN A 134 -5.53 -10.46 -8.10
N LEU A 135 -4.34 -9.87 -8.25
CA LEU A 135 -3.20 -10.54 -8.89
C LEU A 135 -2.55 -11.64 -8.06
N GLY A 136 -3.00 -11.82 -6.82
CA GLY A 136 -2.51 -12.88 -5.96
C GLY A 136 -2.78 -14.29 -6.51
N GLY A 137 -2.30 -15.28 -5.77
CA GLY A 137 -2.52 -16.70 -6.08
C GLY A 137 -1.27 -17.49 -6.46
N LEU A 138 -0.21 -16.85 -6.99
CA LEU A 138 1.10 -17.51 -7.15
C LEU A 138 2.11 -17.00 -6.12
N ASN A 139 3.02 -17.90 -5.71
CA ASN A 139 4.11 -17.60 -4.79
C ASN A 139 4.91 -16.37 -5.26
N GLY A 140 4.84 -15.28 -4.50
CA GLY A 140 5.58 -14.04 -4.77
C GLY A 140 4.80 -12.96 -5.53
N LEU A 141 3.66 -13.24 -6.19
CA LEU A 141 2.96 -12.21 -6.97
C LEU A 141 2.45 -11.05 -6.10
N GLU A 142 1.88 -11.38 -4.94
CA GLU A 142 1.30 -10.43 -3.99
C GLU A 142 2.35 -9.50 -3.34
N THR A 143 3.64 -9.79 -3.52
CA THR A 143 4.74 -9.12 -2.82
C THR A 143 5.82 -8.59 -3.74
N ILE A 144 6.27 -9.35 -4.73
CA ILE A 144 7.28 -8.92 -5.71
C ILE A 144 6.74 -7.77 -6.55
N CYS A 145 5.57 -7.96 -7.16
CA CYS A 145 5.00 -6.99 -8.07
C CYS A 145 4.82 -5.62 -7.38
N PRO A 146 4.18 -5.52 -6.19
CA PRO A 146 4.08 -4.23 -5.51
C PRO A 146 5.42 -3.71 -5.00
N SER A 147 6.39 -4.58 -4.63
CA SER A 147 7.75 -4.15 -4.24
C SER A 147 8.52 -3.51 -5.40
N ILE A 148 8.35 -4.03 -6.63
CA ILE A 148 8.92 -3.41 -7.84
C ILE A 148 8.33 -2.01 -8.03
N ILE A 149 7.01 -1.87 -7.91
CA ILE A 149 6.34 -0.56 -8.06
C ILE A 149 6.81 0.40 -6.95
N LEU A 150 6.87 -0.02 -5.69
CA LEU A 150 7.40 0.80 -4.59
C LEU A 150 8.85 1.25 -4.85
N THR A 151 9.68 0.37 -5.42
CA THR A 151 11.05 0.72 -5.83
C THR A 151 11.04 1.82 -6.90
N GLY A 152 10.18 1.69 -7.92
CA GLY A 152 10.01 2.69 -8.96
C GLY A 152 9.54 4.04 -8.42
N LEU A 153 8.52 4.04 -7.55
CA LEU A 153 8.03 5.26 -6.89
C LEU A 153 9.13 5.93 -6.06
N LEU A 154 9.91 5.17 -5.29
CA LEU A 154 11.04 5.71 -4.53
C LEU A 154 12.09 6.36 -5.45
N ILE A 155 12.48 5.69 -6.53
CA ILE A 155 13.48 6.21 -7.49
C ILE A 155 12.97 7.51 -8.13
N VAL A 156 11.69 7.55 -8.53
CA VAL A 156 11.08 8.74 -9.13
C VAL A 156 11.05 9.89 -8.12
N SER A 157 10.66 9.64 -6.88
CA SER A 157 10.66 10.64 -5.80
C SER A 157 12.05 11.22 -5.55
N ILE A 158 13.09 10.39 -5.45
CA ILE A 158 14.47 10.84 -5.27
C ILE A 158 14.91 11.69 -6.48
N LYS A 159 14.65 11.24 -7.70
CA LYS A 159 15.02 11.97 -8.93
C LYS A 159 14.35 13.34 -9.04
N HIS A 160 13.12 13.46 -8.55
CA HIS A 160 12.38 14.73 -8.54
C HIS A 160 12.61 15.56 -7.27
N GLY A 161 13.53 15.16 -6.39
CA GLY A 161 13.87 15.90 -5.16
C GLY A 161 12.73 15.93 -4.13
N ARG A 162 11.85 14.94 -4.13
CA ARG A 162 10.72 14.83 -3.20
C ARG A 162 11.21 14.38 -1.82
N SER A 163 11.00 15.21 -0.80
CA SER A 163 11.37 14.90 0.58
C SER A 163 10.57 13.69 1.10
N GLU A 164 9.40 13.43 0.53
CA GLU A 164 8.52 12.31 0.82
C GLU A 164 9.18 10.95 0.49
N SER A 165 10.29 10.91 -0.26
CA SER A 165 11.07 9.67 -0.50
C SER A 165 11.41 8.90 0.77
N ILE A 166 11.67 9.59 1.89
CA ILE A 166 11.96 8.98 3.19
C ILE A 166 10.83 8.08 3.69
N LEU A 167 9.57 8.40 3.36
CA LEU A 167 8.40 7.64 3.83
C LEU A 167 8.44 6.17 3.38
N LEU A 168 9.12 5.85 2.27
CA LEU A 168 9.18 4.50 1.72
C LEU A 168 10.34 3.64 2.23
N TYR A 169 11.29 4.17 3.02
CA TYR A 169 12.49 3.41 3.37
C TYR A 169 12.18 2.10 4.11
N ALA A 170 11.47 2.15 5.25
CA ALA A 170 11.11 0.92 5.96
C ALA A 170 10.05 0.09 5.21
N PRO A 171 8.96 0.67 4.66
CA PRO A 171 7.98 -0.08 3.88
C PRO A 171 8.59 -0.88 2.72
N LEU A 172 9.55 -0.30 2.00
CA LEU A 172 10.21 -0.97 0.87
C LEU A 172 11.14 -2.10 1.33
N ILE A 173 11.90 -1.88 2.40
CA ILE A 173 12.79 -2.92 2.95
C ILE A 173 11.97 -4.12 3.40
N ILE A 174 10.90 -3.89 4.17
CA ILE A 174 10.07 -4.98 4.67
C ILE A 174 9.26 -5.65 3.54
N SER A 175 8.84 -4.92 2.51
CA SER A 175 8.18 -5.51 1.34
C SER A 175 9.09 -6.49 0.61
N TRP A 176 10.36 -6.14 0.38
CA TRP A 176 11.32 -7.02 -0.28
C TRP A 176 11.71 -8.23 0.57
N ILE A 177 11.82 -8.07 1.89
CA ILE A 177 12.02 -9.20 2.81
C ILE A 177 10.86 -10.20 2.69
N LEU A 178 9.62 -9.71 2.76
CA LEU A 178 8.44 -10.58 2.60
C LEU A 178 8.39 -11.18 1.20
N ALA A 179 8.72 -10.42 0.16
CA ALA A 179 8.76 -10.89 -1.22
C ALA A 179 9.71 -12.08 -1.40
N TYR A 180 10.91 -12.02 -0.80
CA TYR A 180 11.86 -13.12 -0.84
C TYR A 180 11.29 -14.43 -0.27
N TYR A 181 10.68 -14.37 0.93
CA TYR A 181 10.11 -15.56 1.56
C TYR A 181 8.83 -16.04 0.88
N ASN A 182 8.00 -15.12 0.39
CA ASN A 182 6.76 -15.43 -0.31
C ASN A 182 7.03 -16.06 -1.69
N PHE A 183 8.01 -15.57 -2.44
CA PHE A 183 8.45 -16.17 -3.70
C PHE A 183 8.94 -17.61 -3.55
N ARG A 184 9.63 -17.90 -2.43
CA ARG A 184 10.06 -19.27 -2.09
C ARG A 184 8.89 -20.15 -1.61
N GLY A 185 7.68 -19.60 -1.49
CA GLY A 185 6.50 -20.21 -0.87
C GLY A 185 6.79 -20.75 0.53
N LYS A 186 7.56 -19.97 1.31
CA LYS A 186 7.80 -20.24 2.73
C LYS A 186 6.81 -19.53 3.64
N ILE A 187 6.18 -18.46 3.12
CA ILE A 187 5.16 -17.67 3.80
C ILE A 187 4.10 -17.22 2.78
N PHE A 188 2.90 -16.95 3.25
CA PHE A 188 1.89 -16.17 2.54
C PHE A 188 1.59 -14.88 3.31
N VAL A 189 1.39 -13.79 2.57
CA VAL A 189 1.11 -12.47 3.18
C VAL A 189 -0.36 -12.31 3.54
N GLY A 190 -1.27 -12.99 2.83
CA GLY A 190 -2.73 -12.93 3.06
C GLY A 190 -3.34 -11.60 2.61
N ASN A 191 -4.67 -11.47 2.71
CA ASN A 191 -5.36 -10.25 2.29
C ASN A 191 -4.88 -9.03 3.12
N THR A 192 -4.53 -9.26 4.40
CA THR A 192 -3.87 -8.25 5.26
C THR A 192 -2.67 -7.58 4.57
N GLY A 193 -1.79 -8.37 3.94
CA GLY A 193 -0.57 -7.85 3.31
C GLY A 193 -0.80 -7.22 1.96
N SER A 194 -1.61 -7.84 1.10
CA SER A 194 -1.94 -7.32 -0.23
C SER A 194 -2.70 -6.01 -0.13
N PHE A 195 -3.69 -5.89 0.78
CA PHE A 195 -4.41 -4.64 0.99
C PHE A 195 -3.48 -3.54 1.50
N ALA A 196 -2.61 -3.86 2.46
CA ALA A 196 -1.65 -2.90 3.00
C ALA A 196 -0.68 -2.40 1.92
N LEU A 197 -0.08 -3.31 1.13
CA LEU A 197 0.83 -2.96 0.04
C LEU A 197 0.14 -2.11 -1.03
N GLY A 198 -1.05 -2.49 -1.47
CA GLY A 198 -1.79 -1.72 -2.47
C GLY A 198 -2.24 -0.34 -1.96
N THR A 199 -2.59 -0.26 -0.67
CA THR A 199 -2.90 1.02 -0.02
C THR A 199 -1.64 1.89 0.07
N THR A 200 -0.47 1.32 0.41
CA THR A 200 0.80 2.07 0.42
C THR A 200 1.09 2.66 -0.96
N LEU A 201 0.93 1.86 -2.02
CA LEU A 201 1.15 2.33 -3.40
C LEU A 201 0.28 3.55 -3.74
N ALA A 202 -1.04 3.45 -3.48
CA ALA A 202 -1.98 4.53 -3.73
C ALA A 202 -1.70 5.76 -2.88
N ALA A 203 -1.62 5.59 -1.56
CA ALA A 203 -1.45 6.68 -0.61
C ALA A 203 -0.13 7.41 -0.82
N TYR A 204 0.97 6.67 -1.03
CA TYR A 204 2.26 7.28 -1.29
C TYR A 204 2.25 8.12 -2.58
N ALA A 205 1.67 7.60 -3.66
CA ALA A 205 1.64 8.31 -4.92
C ALA A 205 0.83 9.62 -4.85
N ILE A 206 -0.23 9.64 -4.04
CA ILE A 206 -1.03 10.85 -3.75
C ILE A 206 -0.20 11.83 -2.90
N ILE A 207 0.38 11.38 -1.78
CA ILE A 207 1.19 12.21 -0.89
C ILE A 207 2.37 12.85 -1.65
N ALA A 208 3.04 12.07 -2.50
CA ALA A 208 4.18 12.54 -3.28
C ALA A 208 3.80 13.19 -4.61
N ASN A 209 2.52 13.43 -4.92
CA ASN A 209 2.05 14.00 -6.20
C ASN A 209 2.69 13.34 -7.45
N ILE A 210 2.68 12.00 -7.49
CA ILE A 210 3.19 11.16 -8.58
C ILE A 210 2.16 10.09 -8.99
N GLU A 211 0.87 10.40 -8.90
CA GLU A 211 -0.26 9.52 -9.22
C GLU A 211 -0.19 9.00 -10.66
N GLN A 212 0.34 9.80 -11.59
CA GLN A 212 0.57 9.38 -12.97
C GLN A 212 1.61 8.27 -13.07
N THR A 213 2.70 8.36 -12.29
CA THR A 213 3.72 7.32 -12.23
C THR A 213 3.11 6.01 -11.70
N LEU A 214 2.26 6.11 -10.67
CA LEU A 214 1.51 4.95 -10.18
C LEU A 214 0.60 4.37 -11.28
N ALA A 215 -0.20 5.21 -11.94
CA ALA A 215 -1.14 4.79 -12.98
C ALA A 215 -0.45 4.00 -14.09
N ILE A 216 0.73 4.43 -14.54
CA ILE A 216 1.53 3.68 -15.52
C ILE A 216 2.08 2.37 -14.91
N SER A 217 2.58 2.44 -13.69
CA SER A 217 3.23 1.29 -13.03
C SER A 217 2.26 0.14 -12.75
N ILE A 218 0.97 0.44 -12.57
CA ILE A 218 -0.09 -0.55 -12.36
C ILE A 218 -0.76 -1.01 -13.67
N ILE A 219 -0.32 -0.58 -14.86
CA ILE A 219 -0.87 -1.09 -16.13
C ILE A 219 -0.79 -2.61 -16.23
N PRO A 220 0.31 -3.30 -15.86
CA PRO A 220 0.37 -4.77 -15.93
C PRO A 220 -0.65 -5.47 -15.03
N TYR A 221 -1.32 -4.72 -14.16
CA TYR A 221 -2.28 -5.22 -13.20
C TYR A 221 -3.72 -5.16 -13.74
N ILE A 222 -3.98 -4.30 -14.74
CA ILE A 222 -5.29 -3.97 -15.31
C ILE A 222 -5.41 -4.61 -16.69
#